data_AF-A0A8S4FXE0-F1
#
_entry.id   AF-A0A8S4FXE0-F1
#
_cell.length_a   1.000
_cell.length_b   1.000
_cell.length_c   1.000
_cell.angle_alpha   90.00
_cell.angle_beta   90.00
_cell.angle_gamma   90.00
#
_symmetry.space_group_name_H-M   'P 1'
#
loop_
_entity.id
_entity.type
_entity.pdbx_description
1 polymer ?
#
loop_
_entity_poly.entity_id
_entity_poly.type
_entity_poly.pdbx_seq_one_letter_code
_entity_poly.pdbx_strand_id
1 'polypeptide(L)'
;MYGRKTPSTYRSTPSVYSHYTGKSSTNLRSTKSVRSLRVPWYQKPILHDAYFLDLQRGSLLTACFSVFVALFTFGESIFDLYCLGMAAPGSVHYGYYVISFQFVYVGSAPVRNMLIVFALFSWLGSLAVLVTGVLLIVALRKEYEKKIVPWLYAFGIFISFRFFAFLFGAIVNDMIFAYNIIMTLAWILFCAVGAYGWLLVYSLYLELSDLTKLEDLAHLRMGTMASLNASLAGSRPTTPHSTVSTMPASQI
;
A
#
# COMPACT_ATOMS: atom_id res chain seq x y z
N MET A 1 72.61 59.76 20.68
CA MET A 1 71.43 58.89 20.84
C MET A 1 70.17 59.73 20.65
N TYR A 2 69.66 59.71 19.43
CA TYR A 2 68.32 60.17 19.02
C TYR A 2 67.26 59.21 19.65
N GLY A 3 66.01 59.56 19.95
CA GLY A 3 65.21 60.74 19.65
C GLY A 3 63.89 60.77 20.46
N ARG A 4 63.24 61.93 20.39
CA ARG A 4 62.17 62.50 21.23
C ARG A 4 60.73 62.14 20.76
N LYS A 5 59.83 62.09 21.77
CA LYS A 5 58.51 62.76 21.93
C LYS A 5 57.28 62.51 20.99
N THR A 6 56.25 61.90 21.62
CA THR A 6 54.81 62.31 21.72
C THR A 6 53.88 62.21 20.46
N PRO A 7 52.54 62.45 20.56
CA PRO A 7 51.48 61.47 20.83
C PRO A 7 50.28 61.56 19.85
N SER A 8 49.12 60.99 20.21
CA SER A 8 47.74 61.28 19.76
C SER A 8 47.05 60.31 18.77
N THR A 9 45.99 59.70 19.32
CA THR A 9 44.62 59.53 18.79
C THR A 9 44.39 59.71 17.29
N TYR A 10 43.98 58.64 16.59
CA TYR A 10 42.94 58.75 15.57
C TYR A 10 42.02 57.53 15.55
N ARG A 11 40.73 57.84 15.41
CA ARG A 11 39.54 57.00 15.50
C ARG A 11 39.20 56.44 14.10
N SER A 12 38.36 55.40 14.06
CA SER A 12 37.75 54.70 12.89
C SER A 12 38.41 53.35 12.60
N THR A 13 37.74 52.19 12.57
CA THR A 13 36.33 51.82 12.34
C THR A 13 36.15 50.38 12.86
N PRO A 14 35.05 49.99 13.54
CA PRO A 14 34.85 48.60 13.91
C PRO A 14 34.41 47.83 12.66
N SER A 15 35.26 46.96 12.12
CA SER A 15 34.79 45.96 11.15
C SER A 15 33.96 44.92 11.91
N VAL A 16 32.65 45.16 11.83
CA VAL A 16 31.57 44.20 12.01
C VAL A 16 31.91 42.95 11.20
N TYR A 17 32.40 41.90 11.86
CA TYR A 17 32.15 40.47 11.56
C TYR A 17 33.03 39.61 12.49
N SER A 18 32.85 39.76 13.81
CA SER A 18 33.08 38.61 14.68
C SER A 18 31.83 37.74 14.57
N HIS A 19 31.90 36.75 13.70
CA HIS A 19 31.01 35.60 13.82
C HIS A 19 31.21 35.04 15.22
N TYR A 20 30.29 35.39 16.12
CA TYR A 20 29.92 34.53 17.24
C TYR A 20 29.55 33.18 16.60
N THR A 21 30.52 32.29 16.49
CA THR A 21 30.24 30.85 16.44
C THR A 21 29.74 30.52 17.83
N GLY A 22 28.45 30.81 18.04
CA GLY A 22 27.70 30.29 19.15
C GLY A 22 28.03 28.82 19.25
N LYS A 23 28.40 28.39 20.45
CA LYS A 23 28.48 26.98 20.84
C LYS A 23 27.16 26.33 20.45
N SER A 24 27.08 25.86 19.22
CA SER A 24 26.13 24.86 18.80
C SER A 24 26.72 23.58 19.35
N SER A 25 26.51 23.38 20.66
CA SER A 25 26.31 22.04 21.19
C SER A 25 25.10 21.49 20.46
N THR A 26 25.29 21.05 19.23
CA THR A 26 24.40 20.12 18.57
C THR A 26 24.41 18.92 19.49
N ASN A 27 23.39 18.89 20.36
CA ASN A 27 23.00 17.73 21.13
C ASN A 27 22.63 16.64 20.13
N LEU A 28 23.65 16.03 19.51
CA LEU A 28 23.59 14.78 18.79
C LEU A 28 23.44 13.64 19.80
N ARG A 29 22.53 13.80 20.76
CA ARG A 29 21.73 12.67 21.25
C ARG A 29 20.63 12.40 20.24
N SER A 30 21.04 12.04 19.02
CA SER A 30 20.19 11.30 18.07
C SER A 30 20.13 9.83 18.52
N THR A 31 19.83 9.64 19.80
CA THR A 31 19.49 8.36 20.43
C THR A 31 17.97 8.30 20.61
N LYS A 32 17.19 9.07 19.83
CA LYS A 32 15.80 8.72 19.54
C LYS A 32 15.80 7.56 18.54
N SER A 33 16.28 6.43 19.06
CA SER A 33 15.61 5.14 18.99
C SER A 33 14.52 5.09 17.92
N VAL A 34 14.83 4.41 16.83
CA VAL A 34 13.90 3.96 15.77
C VAL A 34 12.69 3.21 16.36
N ARG A 35 12.77 2.82 17.64
CA ARG A 35 11.73 2.22 18.49
C ARG A 35 10.55 3.15 18.84
N SER A 36 10.57 4.43 18.46
CA SER A 36 9.55 5.42 18.86
C SER A 36 8.57 5.84 17.77
N LEU A 37 8.70 5.38 16.53
CA LEU A 37 7.59 5.53 15.59
C LEU A 37 6.52 4.52 16.00
N ARG A 38 5.58 4.99 16.82
CA ARG A 38 4.40 4.24 17.25
C ARG A 38 3.58 3.94 15.99
N VAL A 39 3.89 2.81 15.36
CA VAL A 39 3.20 2.34 14.15
C VAL A 39 1.72 2.23 14.50
N PRO A 40 0.83 2.99 13.82
CA PRO A 40 -0.61 2.90 14.00
C PRO A 40 -1.07 1.45 13.89
N TRP A 41 -2.11 1.08 14.64
CA TRP A 41 -2.55 -0.31 14.75
C TRP A 41 -2.90 -0.96 13.39
N TYR A 42 -3.33 -0.16 12.41
CA TYR A 42 -3.62 -0.60 11.05
C TYR A 42 -2.36 -0.83 10.18
N GLN A 43 -1.18 -0.38 10.60
CA GLN A 43 0.08 -0.55 9.84
C GLN A 43 0.96 -1.67 10.38
N LYS A 44 0.50 -2.43 11.38
CA LYS A 44 1.23 -3.59 11.88
C LYS A 44 0.87 -4.82 11.04
N PRO A 45 1.85 -5.56 10.50
CA PRO A 45 1.57 -6.83 9.83
C PRO A 45 0.92 -7.77 10.86
N ILE A 46 -0.26 -8.29 10.50
CA ILE A 46 -1.10 -9.08 11.42
C ILE A 46 -0.63 -10.54 11.45
N LEU A 47 0.01 -11.00 10.37
CA LEU A 47 0.59 -12.34 10.23
C LEU A 47 2.09 -12.19 9.94
N HIS A 48 2.93 -12.41 10.95
CA HIS A 48 4.40 -12.36 10.83
C HIS A 48 5.02 -13.69 10.39
N ASP A 49 4.30 -14.80 10.60
CA ASP A 49 4.62 -16.14 10.13
C ASP A 49 3.28 -16.89 10.05
N ALA A 50 2.83 -17.23 8.85
CA ALA A 50 1.64 -18.06 8.70
C ALA A 50 2.04 -19.51 8.98
N TYR A 51 1.39 -20.13 9.98
CA TYR A 51 1.62 -21.48 10.53
C TYR A 51 1.74 -22.65 9.50
N PHE A 52 1.47 -22.42 8.20
CA PHE A 52 1.43 -23.44 7.15
C PHE A 52 2.15 -23.09 5.83
N LEU A 53 2.36 -21.81 5.47
CA LEU A 53 2.88 -21.39 4.15
C LEU A 53 3.63 -20.04 4.26
N ASP A 54 4.81 -19.93 3.65
CA ASP A 54 5.53 -18.66 3.48
C ASP A 54 4.59 -17.55 2.97
N LEU A 55 4.69 -16.34 3.52
CA LEU A 55 3.81 -15.22 3.21
C LEU A 55 3.74 -14.92 1.70
N GLN A 56 4.87 -15.07 1.00
CA GLN A 56 4.98 -14.90 -0.45
C GLN A 56 4.28 -16.01 -1.25
N ARG A 57 4.34 -17.26 -0.78
CA ARG A 57 3.64 -18.38 -1.44
C ARG A 57 2.14 -18.30 -1.17
N GLY A 58 1.76 -17.93 0.05
CA GLY A 58 0.36 -17.71 0.45
C GLY A 58 -0.31 -16.56 -0.31
N SER A 59 0.41 -15.46 -0.56
CA SER A 59 -0.11 -14.35 -1.36
C SER A 59 -0.29 -14.71 -2.83
N LEU A 60 0.62 -15.51 -3.42
CA LEU A 60 0.49 -15.98 -4.79
C LEU A 60 -0.69 -16.95 -4.94
N LEU A 61 -0.86 -17.88 -3.99
CA LEU A 61 -2.03 -18.76 -3.92
C LEU A 61 -3.32 -17.95 -3.83
N THR A 62 -3.33 -16.91 -2.98
CA THR A 62 -4.47 -16.00 -2.82
C THR A 62 -4.77 -15.26 -4.12
N ALA A 63 -3.75 -14.80 -4.84
CA ALA A 63 -3.93 -14.14 -6.12
C ALA A 63 -4.59 -15.08 -7.15
N CYS A 64 -4.11 -16.33 -7.25
CA CYS A 64 -4.73 -17.36 -8.09
C CYS A 64 -6.18 -17.67 -7.66
N PHE A 65 -6.41 -17.81 -6.35
CA PHE A 65 -7.74 -18.00 -5.79
C PHE A 65 -8.68 -16.84 -6.15
N SER A 66 -8.22 -15.59 -6.06
CA SER A 66 -9.04 -14.42 -6.41
C SER A 66 -9.46 -14.41 -7.88
N VAL A 67 -8.58 -14.88 -8.78
CA VAL A 67 -8.91 -15.04 -10.21
C VAL A 67 -9.94 -16.14 -10.41
N PHE A 68 -9.79 -17.28 -9.72
CA PHE A 68 -10.79 -18.35 -9.76
C PHE A 68 -12.15 -17.88 -9.25
N VAL A 69 -12.20 -17.21 -8.10
CA VAL A 69 -13.43 -16.65 -7.53
C VAL A 69 -14.06 -15.62 -8.46
N ALA A 70 -13.25 -14.78 -9.12
CA ALA A 70 -13.75 -13.82 -10.10
C ALA A 70 -14.40 -14.52 -11.30
N LEU A 71 -13.76 -15.55 -11.87
CA LEU A 71 -14.33 -16.33 -12.99
C LEU A 71 -15.60 -17.06 -12.59
N PHE A 72 -15.60 -17.67 -11.41
CA PHE A 72 -16.78 -18.33 -10.85
C PHE A 72 -17.93 -17.34 -10.68
N THR A 73 -17.67 -16.17 -10.08
CA THR A 73 -18.68 -15.12 -9.89
C THR A 73 -19.17 -14.55 -11.21
N PHE A 74 -18.30 -14.43 -12.22
CA PHE A 74 -18.68 -13.96 -13.54
C PHE A 74 -19.70 -14.92 -14.18
N GLY A 75 -19.45 -16.23 -14.13
CA GLY A 75 -20.37 -17.24 -14.66
C GLY A 75 -21.69 -17.30 -13.86
N GLU A 76 -21.59 -17.32 -12.54
CA GLU A 76 -22.74 -17.34 -11.64
C GLU A 76 -23.63 -16.10 -11.82
N SER A 77 -23.05 -14.90 -11.90
CA SER A 77 -23.84 -13.68 -12.07
C SER A 77 -24.60 -13.62 -13.40
N ILE A 78 -24.02 -14.13 -14.49
CA ILE A 78 -24.74 -14.27 -15.77
C ILE A 78 -25.89 -15.28 -15.63
N PHE A 79 -25.64 -16.40 -14.97
CA PHE A 79 -26.66 -17.42 -14.71
C PHE A 79 -27.80 -16.86 -13.84
N ASP A 80 -27.49 -16.11 -12.79
CA ASP A 80 -28.46 -15.46 -11.90
C ASP A 80 -29.30 -14.42 -12.67
N LEU A 81 -28.65 -13.57 -13.48
CA LEU A 81 -29.37 -12.61 -14.33
C LEU A 81 -30.35 -13.30 -15.28
N TYR A 82 -29.92 -14.39 -15.92
CA TYR A 82 -30.76 -15.17 -16.82
C TYR A 82 -31.96 -15.77 -16.08
N CYS A 83 -31.73 -16.39 -14.92
CA CYS A 83 -32.79 -16.97 -14.11
C CYS A 83 -33.80 -15.92 -13.63
N LEU A 84 -33.32 -14.79 -13.11
CA LEU A 84 -34.17 -13.69 -12.64
C LEU A 84 -34.94 -13.02 -13.78
N GLY A 85 -34.34 -12.94 -14.98
CA GLY A 85 -35.01 -12.45 -16.19
C GLY A 85 -36.14 -13.37 -16.65
N MET A 86 -35.92 -14.68 -16.61
CA MET A 86 -36.96 -15.67 -16.95
C MET A 86 -38.08 -15.74 -15.91
N ALA A 87 -37.83 -15.27 -14.69
CA ALA A 87 -38.81 -15.22 -13.61
C ALA A 87 -39.74 -13.99 -13.66
N ALA A 88 -39.76 -13.24 -14.76
CA ALA A 88 -40.66 -12.11 -14.94
C ALA A 88 -42.14 -12.56 -15.15
N PRO A 89 -43.14 -11.89 -14.55
CA PRO A 89 -44.55 -12.24 -14.73
C PRO A 89 -44.94 -12.11 -16.21
N GLY A 90 -45.49 -13.18 -16.78
CA GLY A 90 -45.87 -13.27 -18.20
C GLY A 90 -44.93 -14.10 -19.07
N SER A 91 -43.83 -14.65 -18.54
CA SER A 91 -43.02 -15.63 -19.26
C SER A 91 -43.71 -17.00 -19.27
N VAL A 92 -43.95 -17.56 -20.46
CA VAL A 92 -44.46 -18.92 -20.66
C VAL A 92 -43.28 -19.81 -21.07
N HIS A 93 -42.62 -20.43 -20.08
CA HIS A 93 -41.52 -21.35 -20.35
C HIS A 93 -41.75 -22.69 -19.64
N TYR A 94 -41.89 -23.73 -20.47
CA TYR A 94 -41.92 -25.13 -20.07
C TYR A 94 -40.50 -25.61 -19.81
N GLY A 95 -40.25 -26.08 -18.58
CA GLY A 95 -39.26 -27.11 -18.22
C GLY A 95 -37.87 -27.05 -18.84
N TYR A 96 -36.90 -26.53 -18.08
CA TYR A 96 -35.59 -27.18 -17.95
C TYR A 96 -35.30 -27.40 -16.46
N TYR A 97 -35.52 -28.65 -16.03
CA TYR A 97 -35.48 -29.14 -14.65
C TYR A 97 -34.10 -29.70 -14.29
N VAL A 98 -33.06 -28.87 -14.27
CA VAL A 98 -31.77 -29.28 -13.67
C VAL A 98 -31.40 -28.38 -12.50
N ILE A 99 -31.77 -27.10 -12.56
CA ILE A 99 -31.70 -26.14 -11.45
C ILE A 99 -33.08 -25.49 -11.42
N SER A 100 -33.96 -25.92 -10.53
CA SER A 100 -35.36 -25.47 -10.50
C SER A 100 -35.44 -23.94 -10.50
N PHE A 101 -36.03 -23.36 -11.55
CA PHE A 101 -36.37 -21.93 -11.66
C PHE A 101 -37.38 -21.45 -10.62
N GLN A 102 -37.78 -22.34 -9.71
CA GLN A 102 -38.42 -22.01 -8.44
C GLN A 102 -37.42 -21.35 -7.50
N PHE A 103 -36.94 -20.17 -7.89
CA PHE A 103 -36.67 -19.10 -6.94
C PHE A 103 -38.02 -18.75 -6.29
N VAL A 104 -38.45 -19.58 -5.34
CA VAL A 104 -39.60 -19.30 -4.49
C VAL A 104 -39.28 -17.98 -3.79
N TYR A 105 -40.13 -16.97 -4.01
CA TYR A 105 -40.01 -15.52 -3.75
C TYR A 105 -39.75 -14.57 -4.94
N VAL A 106 -39.73 -15.10 -6.17
CA VAL A 106 -40.04 -14.35 -7.41
C VAL A 106 -41.42 -13.67 -7.38
N GLY A 107 -42.28 -14.01 -6.43
CA GLY A 107 -43.60 -13.39 -6.28
C GLY A 107 -43.57 -11.89 -5.96
N SER A 108 -42.49 -11.36 -5.35
CA SER A 108 -42.40 -9.93 -5.03
C SER A 108 -41.40 -9.20 -5.96
N ALA A 109 -41.93 -8.25 -6.73
CA ALA A 109 -41.15 -7.39 -7.63
C ALA A 109 -39.94 -6.68 -6.95
N PRO A 110 -40.03 -6.14 -5.71
CA PRO A 110 -38.90 -5.44 -5.11
C PRO A 110 -37.72 -6.37 -4.80
N VAL A 111 -38.00 -7.60 -4.34
CA VAL A 111 -36.95 -8.57 -4.00
C VAL A 111 -36.21 -9.04 -5.26
N ARG A 112 -36.95 -9.33 -6.34
CA ARG A 112 -36.35 -9.68 -7.63
C ARG A 112 -35.46 -8.55 -8.16
N ASN A 113 -35.93 -7.31 -8.13
CA ASN A 113 -35.13 -6.18 -8.61
C ASN A 113 -33.85 -6.00 -7.79
N MET A 114 -33.89 -6.22 -6.48
CA MET A 114 -32.68 -6.20 -5.63
C MET A 114 -31.70 -7.33 -5.98
N LEU A 115 -32.20 -8.55 -6.22
CA LEU A 115 -31.35 -9.67 -6.66
C LEU A 115 -30.69 -9.39 -8.01
N ILE A 116 -31.41 -8.78 -8.95
CA ILE A 116 -30.86 -8.37 -10.26
C ILE A 116 -29.75 -7.34 -10.06
N VAL A 117 -29.97 -6.34 -9.20
CA VAL A 117 -28.95 -5.34 -8.86
C VAL A 117 -27.72 -6.02 -8.25
N PHE A 118 -27.89 -6.96 -7.31
CA PHE A 118 -26.77 -7.70 -6.73
C PHE A 118 -26.01 -8.54 -7.74
N ALA A 119 -26.70 -9.18 -8.67
CA ALA A 119 -26.07 -9.96 -9.73
C ALA A 119 -25.29 -9.06 -10.71
N LEU A 120 -25.83 -7.89 -11.10
CA LEU A 120 -25.15 -6.91 -11.95
C LEU A 120 -23.89 -6.33 -11.32
N PHE A 121 -23.95 -5.93 -10.05
CA PHE A 121 -22.77 -5.44 -9.34
C PHE A 121 -21.74 -6.55 -9.08
N SER A 122 -22.18 -7.79 -8.83
CA SER A 122 -21.28 -8.94 -8.72
C SER A 122 -20.57 -9.22 -10.04
N TRP A 123 -21.26 -9.10 -11.16
CA TRP A 123 -20.70 -9.23 -12.49
C TRP A 123 -19.63 -8.16 -12.76
N LEU A 124 -19.95 -6.87 -12.57
CA LEU A 124 -18.98 -5.77 -12.73
C LEU A 124 -17.79 -5.89 -11.76
N GLY A 125 -18.07 -6.22 -10.50
CA GLY A 125 -17.03 -6.43 -9.49
C GLY A 125 -16.11 -7.59 -9.84
N SER A 126 -16.64 -8.67 -10.41
CA SER A 126 -15.84 -9.82 -10.87
C SER A 126 -14.84 -9.43 -11.96
N LEU A 127 -15.23 -8.57 -12.90
CA LEU A 127 -14.32 -8.05 -13.94
C LEU A 127 -13.20 -7.20 -13.34
N ALA A 128 -13.52 -6.34 -12.39
CA ALA A 128 -12.55 -5.51 -11.69
C ALA A 128 -11.54 -6.36 -10.90
N VAL A 129 -12.02 -7.39 -10.19
CA VAL A 129 -11.17 -8.34 -9.45
C VAL A 129 -10.34 -9.20 -10.40
N LEU A 130 -10.87 -9.58 -11.56
CA LEU A 130 -10.11 -10.36 -12.56
C LEU A 130 -8.93 -9.55 -13.08
N VAL A 131 -9.16 -8.30 -13.50
CA VAL A 131 -8.09 -7.41 -14.00
C VAL A 131 -7.06 -7.14 -12.92
N THR A 132 -7.51 -6.72 -11.73
CA THR A 132 -6.59 -6.44 -10.61
C THR A 132 -5.90 -7.70 -10.09
N GLY A 133 -6.52 -8.88 -10.20
CA GLY A 133 -5.95 -10.17 -9.80
C GLY A 133 -4.80 -10.59 -10.70
N VAL A 134 -4.93 -10.40 -12.02
CA VAL A 134 -3.82 -10.61 -12.96
C VAL A 134 -2.68 -9.63 -12.68
N LEU A 135 -3.00 -8.35 -12.40
CA LEU A 135 -1.99 -7.36 -12.01
C LEU A 135 -1.28 -7.76 -10.71
N LEU A 136 -2.00 -8.29 -9.73
CA LEU A 136 -1.43 -8.78 -8.47
C LEU A 136 -0.43 -9.93 -8.72
N ILE A 137 -0.76 -10.91 -9.57
CA ILE A 137 0.15 -12.02 -9.89
C ILE A 137 1.47 -11.48 -10.49
N VAL A 138 1.38 -10.52 -11.40
CA VAL A 138 2.57 -9.89 -12.00
C VAL A 138 3.34 -9.05 -10.96
N ALA A 139 2.63 -8.35 -10.08
CA ALA A 139 3.23 -7.54 -9.02
C ALA A 139 3.99 -8.42 -8.01
N LEU A 140 3.41 -9.54 -7.59
CA LEU A 140 4.03 -10.49 -6.65
C LEU A 140 5.26 -11.16 -7.26
N ARG A 141 5.25 -11.47 -8.56
CA ARG A 141 6.44 -12.05 -9.25
C ARG A 141 7.60 -11.09 -9.39
N LYS A 142 7.34 -9.78 -9.41
CA LYS A 142 8.34 -8.73 -9.60
C LYS A 142 8.55 -7.89 -8.33
N GLU A 143 7.93 -8.29 -7.22
CA GLU A 143 7.97 -7.62 -5.91
C GLU A 143 7.64 -6.11 -5.97
N TYR A 144 6.71 -5.72 -6.87
CA TYR A 144 6.30 -4.33 -7.01
C TYR A 144 5.20 -3.94 -6.01
N GLU A 145 5.60 -3.39 -4.86
CA GLU A 145 4.72 -2.94 -3.77
C GLU A 145 3.53 -2.10 -4.27
N LYS A 146 3.79 -1.03 -5.05
CA LYS A 146 2.75 -0.08 -5.47
C LYS A 146 1.65 -0.71 -6.35
N LYS A 147 1.94 -1.82 -7.02
CA LYS A 147 0.99 -2.50 -7.91
C LYS A 147 0.05 -3.46 -7.16
N ILE A 148 0.29 -3.71 -5.87
CA ILE A 148 -0.57 -4.54 -5.00
C ILE A 148 -1.82 -3.75 -4.55
N VAL A 149 -1.68 -2.43 -4.37
CA VAL A 149 -2.72 -1.54 -3.83
C VAL A 149 -4.07 -1.61 -4.57
N PRO A 150 -4.13 -1.59 -5.92
CA PRO A 150 -5.42 -1.63 -6.62
C PRO A 150 -6.22 -2.90 -6.34
N TRP A 151 -5.54 -4.06 -6.24
CA TRP A 151 -6.19 -5.32 -5.90
C TRP A 151 -6.71 -5.31 -4.47
N LEU A 152 -5.97 -4.73 -3.53
CA LEU A 152 -6.35 -4.63 -2.12
C LEU A 152 -7.70 -3.94 -1.92
N TYR A 153 -7.91 -2.81 -2.60
CA TYR A 153 -9.19 -2.09 -2.56
C TYR A 153 -10.27 -2.82 -3.34
N ALA A 154 -9.98 -3.27 -4.57
CA ALA A 154 -10.96 -3.94 -5.41
C ALA A 154 -11.49 -5.23 -4.76
N PHE A 155 -10.59 -6.10 -4.30
CA PHE A 155 -10.94 -7.38 -3.68
C PHE A 155 -11.59 -7.18 -2.30
N GLY A 156 -11.14 -6.21 -1.50
CA GLY A 156 -11.74 -5.90 -0.20
C GLY A 156 -13.18 -5.39 -0.30
N ILE A 157 -13.45 -4.47 -1.23
CA ILE A 157 -14.81 -4.00 -1.50
C ILE A 157 -15.66 -5.14 -2.09
N PHE A 158 -15.11 -5.89 -3.03
CA PHE A 158 -15.80 -7.00 -3.68
C PHE A 158 -16.22 -8.09 -2.69
N ILE A 159 -15.30 -8.58 -1.84
CA ILE A 159 -15.60 -9.65 -0.89
C ILE A 159 -16.62 -9.19 0.17
N SER A 160 -16.55 -7.93 0.59
CA SER A 160 -17.52 -7.34 1.52
C SER A 160 -18.90 -7.22 0.89
N PHE A 161 -18.98 -6.70 -0.33
CA PHE A 161 -20.23 -6.63 -1.09
C PHE A 161 -20.82 -8.03 -1.31
N ARG A 162 -19.97 -9.00 -1.68
CA ARG A 162 -20.39 -10.37 -1.93
C ARG A 162 -20.88 -11.05 -0.66
N PHE A 163 -20.28 -10.72 0.50
CA PHE A 163 -20.76 -11.14 1.81
C PHE A 163 -22.22 -10.73 2.04
N PHE A 164 -22.55 -9.46 1.79
CA PHE A 164 -23.93 -8.97 1.92
C PHE A 164 -24.88 -9.56 0.87
N ALA A 165 -24.42 -9.68 -0.38
CA ALA A 165 -25.24 -10.22 -1.47
C ALA A 165 -25.60 -11.70 -1.22
N PHE A 166 -24.64 -12.53 -0.77
CA PHE A 166 -24.96 -13.93 -0.46
C PHE A 166 -25.84 -14.02 0.79
N LEU A 167 -25.64 -13.18 1.81
CA LEU A 167 -26.46 -13.22 3.02
C LEU A 167 -27.93 -12.92 2.69
N PHE A 168 -28.17 -11.90 1.87
CA PHE A 168 -29.50 -11.60 1.36
C PHE A 168 -30.06 -12.75 0.52
N GLY A 169 -29.25 -13.32 -0.39
CA GLY A 169 -29.64 -14.47 -1.20
C GLY A 169 -30.01 -15.70 -0.36
N ALA A 170 -29.28 -15.98 0.72
CA ALA A 170 -29.54 -17.10 1.62
C ALA A 170 -30.83 -16.92 2.45
N ILE A 171 -31.22 -15.68 2.75
CA ILE A 171 -32.48 -15.37 3.45
C ILE A 171 -33.68 -15.48 2.51
N VAL A 172 -33.51 -14.97 1.28
CA VAL A 172 -34.60 -14.89 0.29
C VAL A 172 -34.83 -16.22 -0.43
N ASN A 173 -33.77 -17.01 -0.65
CA ASN A 173 -33.90 -18.28 -1.36
C ASN A 173 -34.35 -19.39 -0.41
N ASP A 174 -35.25 -20.24 -0.92
CA ASP A 174 -35.66 -21.44 -0.20
C ASP A 174 -34.51 -22.46 -0.15
N MET A 175 -34.10 -22.82 1.06
CA MET A 175 -33.05 -23.80 1.32
C MET A 175 -33.54 -25.26 1.17
N ILE A 176 -34.74 -25.49 0.65
CA ILE A 176 -35.20 -26.86 0.35
C ILE A 176 -34.52 -27.47 -0.89
N PHE A 177 -34.06 -26.63 -1.82
CA PHE A 177 -33.40 -27.10 -3.04
C PHE A 177 -31.91 -27.30 -2.81
N ALA A 178 -31.41 -28.50 -3.13
CA ALA A 178 -30.01 -28.88 -2.96
C ALA A 178 -29.01 -27.91 -3.62
N TYR A 179 -29.36 -27.34 -4.78
CA TYR A 179 -28.57 -26.31 -5.44
C TYR A 179 -28.33 -25.09 -4.54
N ASN A 180 -29.39 -24.53 -3.94
CA ASN A 180 -29.30 -23.36 -3.07
C ASN A 180 -28.45 -23.64 -1.82
N ILE A 181 -28.59 -24.85 -1.25
CA ILE A 181 -27.78 -25.30 -0.11
C ILE A 181 -26.30 -25.36 -0.49
N ILE A 182 -25.97 -26.03 -1.60
CA ILE A 182 -24.58 -26.21 -2.05
C ILE A 182 -23.94 -24.86 -2.37
N MET A 183 -24.66 -23.99 -3.08
CA MET A 183 -24.17 -22.64 -3.41
C MET A 183 -23.93 -21.81 -2.15
N THR A 184 -24.83 -21.88 -1.17
CA THR A 184 -24.66 -21.18 0.12
C THR A 184 -23.43 -21.68 0.87
N LEU A 185 -23.24 -23.00 0.97
CA LEU A 185 -22.06 -23.58 1.62
C LEU A 185 -20.76 -23.22 0.89
N ALA A 186 -20.75 -23.24 -0.44
CA ALA A 186 -19.60 -22.82 -1.24
C ALA A 186 -19.26 -21.35 -1.00
N TRP A 187 -20.26 -20.47 -0.95
CA TRP A 187 -20.05 -19.04 -0.70
C TRP A 187 -19.57 -18.72 0.71
N ILE A 188 -19.98 -19.48 1.71
CA ILE A 188 -19.42 -19.38 3.07
C ILE A 188 -17.91 -19.66 3.03
N LEU A 189 -17.49 -20.73 2.34
CA LEU A 189 -16.07 -21.07 2.20
C LEU A 189 -15.32 -19.99 1.42
N PHE A 190 -15.87 -19.51 0.30
CA PHE A 190 -15.23 -18.47 -0.51
C PHE A 190 -15.07 -17.15 0.25
N CYS A 191 -16.05 -16.76 1.07
CA CYS A 191 -15.95 -15.57 1.90
C CYS A 191 -14.90 -15.74 3.01
N ALA A 192 -14.85 -16.89 3.68
CA ALA A 192 -13.86 -17.16 4.71
C ALA A 192 -12.42 -17.18 4.16
N VAL A 193 -12.21 -17.93 3.07
CA VAL A 193 -10.90 -18.00 2.39
C VAL A 193 -10.54 -16.65 1.76
N GLY A 194 -11.52 -15.93 1.21
CA GLY A 194 -11.33 -14.59 0.65
C GLY A 194 -10.92 -13.57 1.69
N ALA A 195 -11.58 -13.53 2.85
CA ALA A 195 -11.22 -12.65 3.96
C ALA A 195 -9.81 -12.97 4.50
N TYR A 196 -9.50 -14.26 4.69
CA TYR A 196 -8.17 -14.69 5.11
C TYR A 196 -7.09 -14.33 4.08
N GLY A 197 -7.35 -14.57 2.79
CA GLY A 197 -6.45 -14.22 1.71
C GLY A 197 -6.21 -12.70 1.60
N TRP A 198 -7.26 -11.90 1.79
CA TRP A 198 -7.13 -10.44 1.82
C TRP A 198 -6.19 -10.00 2.94
N LEU A 199 -6.32 -10.57 4.14
CA LEU A 199 -5.42 -10.29 5.28
C LEU A 199 -3.97 -10.73 5.02
N LEU A 200 -3.77 -11.86 4.33
CA LEU A 200 -2.43 -12.32 3.94
C LEU A 200 -1.74 -11.33 3.00
N VAL A 201 -2.41 -10.93 1.92
CA VAL A 201 -1.85 -9.98 0.94
C VAL A 201 -1.68 -8.60 1.57
N TYR A 202 -2.57 -8.19 2.47
CA TYR A 202 -2.43 -6.96 3.25
C TYR A 202 -1.19 -6.98 4.14
N SER A 203 -0.95 -8.10 4.84
CA SER A 203 0.23 -8.26 5.69
C SER A 203 1.52 -8.21 4.86
N LEU A 204 1.54 -8.89 3.70
CA LEU A 204 2.67 -8.84 2.77
C LEU A 204 2.92 -7.42 2.25
N TYR A 205 1.86 -6.70 1.89
CA TYR A 205 1.99 -5.31 1.44
C TYR A 205 2.64 -4.42 2.50
N LEU A 206 2.27 -4.58 3.78
CA LEU A 206 2.88 -3.84 4.87
C LEU A 206 4.36 -4.17 5.06
N GLU A 207 4.74 -5.44 4.92
CA GLU A 207 6.15 -5.86 5.02
C GLU A 207 7.01 -5.26 3.90
N LEU A 208 6.57 -5.32 2.64
CA LEU A 208 7.29 -4.69 1.53
C LEU A 208 7.38 -3.16 1.73
N SER A 209 6.30 -2.53 2.19
CA SER A 209 6.26 -1.09 2.45
C SER A 209 7.26 -0.66 3.53
N ASP A 210 7.48 -1.50 4.55
CA ASP A 210 8.42 -1.20 5.62
C ASP A 210 9.87 -1.40 5.13
N LEU A 211 10.13 -2.45 4.36
CA LEU A 211 11.44 -2.69 3.73
C LEU A 211 11.84 -1.55 2.81
N THR A 212 10.96 -1.08 1.92
CA THR A 212 11.26 0.03 1.01
C THR A 212 11.54 1.33 1.77
N LYS A 213 10.83 1.60 2.88
CA LYS A 213 11.13 2.77 3.73
C LYS A 213 12.48 2.66 4.43
N LEU A 214 12.84 1.46 4.90
CA LEU A 214 14.14 1.22 5.52
C LEU A 214 15.28 1.36 4.52
N GLU A 215 15.09 0.89 3.29
CA GLU A 215 16.01 1.08 2.17
C GLU A 215 16.19 2.57 1.84
N ASP A 216 15.10 3.32 1.66
CA ASP A 216 15.14 4.77 1.41
C ASP A 216 15.85 5.52 2.54
N LEU A 217 15.58 5.16 3.80
CA LEU A 217 16.26 5.75 4.95
C LEU A 217 17.76 5.42 4.98
N ALA A 218 18.15 4.20 4.60
CA ALA A 218 19.55 3.79 4.51
C ALA A 218 20.27 4.55 3.38
N HIS A 219 19.65 4.68 2.21
CA HIS A 219 20.17 5.49 1.09
C HIS A 219 20.34 6.96 1.49
N LEU A 220 19.36 7.55 2.17
CA LEU A 220 19.46 8.91 2.68
C LEU A 220 20.58 9.07 3.71
N ARG A 221 20.75 8.11 4.62
CA ARG A 221 21.83 8.12 5.61
C ARG A 221 23.21 7.98 4.96
N MET A 222 23.36 7.06 4.00
CA MET A 222 24.60 6.85 3.26
C MET A 222 24.94 8.06 2.40
N GLY A 223 23.96 8.66 1.72
CA GLY A 223 24.11 9.91 0.97
C GLY A 223 24.48 11.09 1.87
N THR A 224 23.91 11.17 3.08
CA THR A 224 24.25 12.19 4.08
C THR A 224 25.66 11.99 4.64
N MET A 225 26.09 10.74 4.87
CA MET A 225 27.46 10.44 5.30
C MET A 225 28.47 10.71 4.19
N ALA A 226 28.12 10.44 2.93
CA ALA A 226 28.94 10.79 1.77
C ALA A 226 29.09 12.32 1.60
N SER A 227 28.00 13.09 1.78
CA SER A 227 28.06 14.56 1.72
C SER A 227 28.76 15.20 2.93
N LEU A 228 28.64 14.59 4.12
CA LEU A 228 29.44 14.96 5.30
C LEU A 228 30.92 14.66 5.11
N ASN A 229 31.28 13.52 4.50
CA ASN A 229 32.67 13.19 4.21
C ASN A 229 33.26 14.08 3.11
N ALA A 230 32.47 14.46 2.11
CA ALA A 230 32.87 15.43 1.08
C ALA A 230 33.07 16.85 1.64
N SER A 231 32.26 17.26 2.62
CA SER A 231 32.43 18.56 3.30
C SER A 231 33.59 18.57 4.30
N LEU A 232 33.93 17.44 4.93
CA LEU A 232 35.15 17.29 5.74
C LEU A 232 36.44 17.19 4.89
N ALA A 233 36.38 16.55 3.73
CA ALA A 233 37.52 16.41 2.82
C ALA A 233 37.77 17.67 1.97
N GLY A 234 36.80 18.58 1.88
CA GLY A 234 36.87 19.82 1.10
C GLY A 234 37.27 21.08 1.88
N SER A 235 37.33 21.04 3.22
CA SER A 235 37.73 22.20 4.03
C SER A 235 39.25 22.22 4.28
N ARG A 236 40.07 22.19 3.22
CA ARG A 236 41.45 22.68 3.33
C ARG A 236 41.41 24.19 3.11
N PRO A 237 41.67 25.02 4.14
CA PRO A 237 41.86 26.44 3.91
C PRO A 237 43.14 26.61 3.08
N THR A 238 42.99 26.92 1.79
CA THR A 238 44.11 27.46 1.01
C THR A 238 44.32 28.90 1.46
N THR A 239 45.20 29.11 2.44
CA THR A 239 45.74 30.43 2.75
C THR A 239 46.93 30.71 1.82
N PRO A 240 46.90 31.71 0.93
CA PRO A 240 48.12 32.26 0.35
C PRO A 240 48.44 33.57 1.05
N HIS A 241 49.13 33.53 2.19
CA HIS A 241 49.90 34.68 2.65
C HIS A 241 51.23 34.23 3.21
N SER A 242 52.24 34.19 2.34
CA SER A 242 53.65 34.28 2.70
C SER A 242 54.48 34.78 1.51
N THR A 243 54.18 36.00 1.03
CA THR A 243 55.18 36.81 0.31
C THR A 243 55.88 37.68 1.34
N VAL A 244 56.95 37.14 1.93
CA VAL A 244 57.95 37.93 2.67
C VAL A 244 58.97 38.46 1.66
N SER A 245 59.05 39.78 1.60
CA SER A 245 60.04 40.71 1.03
C SER A 245 61.30 40.18 0.33
N THR A 246 61.53 40.69 -0.89
CA THR A 246 62.83 41.25 -1.30
C THR A 246 62.61 42.48 -2.20
N MET A 247 62.58 43.69 -1.63
CA MET A 247 62.99 44.89 -2.38
C MET A 247 64.47 45.11 -2.09
N PRO A 248 65.36 45.15 -3.09
CA PRO A 248 66.72 45.58 -2.87
C PRO A 248 66.75 47.11 -2.82
N ALA A 249 67.19 47.64 -1.69
CA ALA A 249 67.75 48.97 -1.63
C ALA A 249 69.19 48.91 -2.15
N SER A 250 69.44 49.53 -3.30
CA SER A 250 70.80 49.95 -3.69
C SER A 250 70.83 51.47 -3.75
N GLN A 251 71.74 52.02 -2.95
CA GLN A 251 72.14 53.43 -2.93
C GLN A 251 72.87 53.81 -4.23
N ILE A 252 72.55 54.99 -4.77
CA ILE A 252 73.39 56.21 -4.97
C ILE A 252 72.60 57.14 -5.89
#